data_AF-D0YZ73-F1
#
_entry.id   AF-D0YZ73-F1
#
_cell.length_a   1.000
_cell.length_b   1.000
_cell.length_c   1.000
_cell.angle_alpha   90.00
_cell.angle_beta   90.00
_cell.angle_gamma   90.00
#
_symmetry.space_group_name_H-M   'P 1'
#
loop_
_entity.id
_entity.type
_entity.pdbx_description
1 polymer ?
#
loop_
_entity_poly.entity_id
_entity_poly.type
_entity_poly.pdbx_seq_one_letter_code
_entity_poly.pdbx_strand_id
1 'polypeptide(L)' 'MITAEAKREQIIEAAQAGVNGYIVKPFTAATLIEKLEKIFERMQ' A
#
# COMPACT_ATOMS: atom_id res chain seq x y z
N MET A 1 0.93 4.47 1.81
CA MET A 1 0.83 5.45 0.71
C MET A 1 -0.37 5.12 -0.16
N ILE A 2 -1.21 6.10 -0.47
CA ILE A 2 -2.37 5.94 -1.36
C ILE A 2 -2.13 6.80 -2.61
N THR A 3 -2.24 6.22 -3.80
CA THR A 3 -2.03 6.93 -5.07
C THR A 3 -3.22 6.78 -6.01
N ALA A 4 -3.36 7.71 -6.94
CA ALA A 4 -4.37 7.63 -8.01
C ALA A 4 -3.91 6.77 -9.19
N GLU A 5 -2.59 6.58 -9.35
CA GLU A 5 -2.00 5.87 -10.48
C GLU A 5 -0.99 4.83 -9.98
N ALA A 6 -0.91 3.70 -10.69
CA ALA A 6 0.02 2.61 -10.43
C ALA A 6 1.24 2.72 -11.37
N LYS A 7 2.11 3.71 -11.17
CA LYS A 7 3.38 3.75 -11.91
C LYS A 7 4.40 2.88 -11.20
N ARG A 8 5.07 2.00 -11.96
CA ARG A 8 6.05 1.05 -11.42
C ARG A 8 7.19 1.76 -10.68
N GLU A 9 7.64 2.90 -11.21
CA GLU A 9 8.64 3.77 -10.59
C GLU A 9 8.20 4.26 -9.20
N GLN A 10 6.96 4.74 -9.08
CA GLN A 10 6.40 5.22 -7.82
C GLN A 10 6.23 4.11 -6.78
N ILE A 11 5.95 2.88 -7.22
CA ILE A 11 5.88 1.71 -6.32
C ILE A 11 7.27 1.40 -5.76
N ILE A 12 8.31 1.47 -6.59
CA ILE A 12 9.70 1.21 -6.18
C ILE A 12 10.19 2.31 -5.24
N GLU A 13 9.94 3.58 -5.57
CA GLU A 13 10.28 4.72 -4.71
C GLU A 13 9.58 4.62 -3.35
N ALA A 14 8.30 4.26 -3.34
CA ALA A 14 7.56 4.03 -2.10
C ALA A 14 8.17 2.90 -1.27
N ALA A 15 8.50 1.77 -1.89
CA ALA A 15 9.14 0.66 -1.20
C ALA A 15 10.51 1.07 -0.61
N GLN A 16 11.31 1.84 -1.34
CA GLN A 16 12.60 2.38 -0.88
C GLN A 16 12.45 3.40 0.25
N ALA A 17 11.39 4.21 0.21
CA ALA A 17 11.04 5.16 1.27
C ALA A 17 10.53 4.48 2.55
N GLY A 18 10.43 3.15 2.57
CA GLY A 18 10.06 2.37 3.75
C GLY A 18 8.56 2.42 4.08
N VAL A 19 7.68 2.76 3.12
CA VAL A 19 6.24 2.69 3.41
C VAL A 19 5.80 1.24 3.57
N ASN A 20 5.10 0.97 4.66
CA ASN A 20 4.57 -0.35 5.01
C ASN A 20 3.52 -0.87 4.00
N GLY A 21 2.96 0.01 3.15
CA GLY A 21 2.02 -0.37 2.11
C GLY A 21 1.76 0.71 1.07
N TYR A 22 1.42 0.26 -0.14
CA TYR A 22 1.04 1.08 -1.29
C TYR A 22 -0.31 0.64 -1.85
N ILE A 23 -1.25 1.58 -2.05
CA ILE A 23 -2.62 1.33 -2.49
C ILE A 23 -2.98 2.29 -3.61
N VAL A 24 -3.49 1.76 -4.72
CA VAL A 24 -3.88 2.55 -5.89
C VAL A 24 -5.40 2.66 -5.97
N LYS A 25 -5.92 3.83 -6.32
CA LYS A 25 -7.35 4.04 -6.58
C LYS A 25 -7.74 3.61 -8.01
N PRO A 26 -9.00 3.19 -8.23
CA PRO A 26 -10.02 2.92 -7.22
C PRO A 26 -9.73 1.59 -6.50
N PHE A 27 -9.99 1.55 -5.20
CA PHE A 27 -9.90 0.34 -4.38
C PHE A 27 -11.21 0.14 -3.61
N THR A 28 -11.47 -1.10 -3.21
CA THR A 28 -12.62 -1.42 -2.38
C THR A 28 -12.24 -1.38 -0.90
N ALA A 29 -13.24 -1.22 -0.02
CA ALA A 29 -13.03 -1.27 1.43
C ALA A 29 -12.39 -2.61 1.86
N ALA A 30 -12.78 -3.72 1.23
CA ALA A 30 -12.19 -5.04 1.49
C ALA A 30 -10.67 -5.05 1.20
N THR A 31 -10.24 -4.53 0.05
CA THR A 31 -8.80 -4.46 -0.31
C THR A 31 -7.99 -3.58 0.65
N LEU A 32 -8.61 -2.53 1.19
CA LEU A 32 -7.96 -1.69 2.20
C LEU A 32 -7.80 -2.44 3.53
N ILE A 33 -8.85 -3.12 4.00
CA ILE A 33 -8.84 -3.88 5.25
C ILE A 33 -7.77 -4.99 5.20
N GLU A 34 -7.76 -5.81 4.14
CA GLU A 34 -6.75 -6.88 3.99
C GLU A 34 -5.31 -6.36 4.03
N LYS A 35 -5.06 -5.18 3.43
CA LYS A 35 -3.72 -4.58 3.44
C LYS A 35 -3.36 -4.04 4.83
N LEU A 36 -4.31 -3.49 5.57
CA LEU A 36 -4.09 -3.02 6.94
C LEU A 36 -3.82 -4.19 7.88
N GLU A 37 -4.60 -5.27 7.81
CA GLU A 37 -4.38 -6.48 8.60
C GLU A 37 -2.95 -7.03 8.42
N LYS A 38 -2.50 -7.17 7.16
CA LYS A 38 -1.13 -7.58 6.84
C LYS A 38 -0.04 -6.63 7.37
N ILE A 39 -0.34 -5.34 7.50
CA ILE A 39 0.59 -4.38 8.09
C ILE A 39 0.66 -4.60 9.60
N PHE A 40 -0.49 -4.76 10.26
CA PHE A 40 -0.56 -4.97 11.70
C PHE A 40 0.03 -6.30 12.15
N GLU A 41 -0.13 -7.38 11.37
CA GLU A 41 0.52 -8.68 11.62
C GLU A 41 2.05 -8.57 11.68
N ARG A 42 2.65 -7.67 10.89
CA ARG A 42 4.11 -7.46 10.85
C ARG A 42 4.64 -6.56 11.95
N MET A 43 3.76 -5.93 12.74
CA MET A 43 4.13 -5.04 13.85
C MET A 43 4.07 -5.73 15.22
N GLN A 44 3.66 -6.99 15.28
CA GLN A 44 3.82 -7.86 16.45
C GLN A 44 5.19 -8.54 16.44
#